data_AF-A0A3M2VV10-F1
#
_entry.id   AF-A0A3M2VV10-F1
#
_cell.length_a   1.000
_cell.length_b   1.000
_cell.length_c   1.000
_cell.angle_alpha   90.00
_cell.angle_beta   90.00
_cell.angle_gamma   90.00
#
_symmetry.space_group_name_H-M   'P 1'
#
loop_
_entity.id
_entity.type
_entity.pdbx_description
1 polymer ?
#
loop_
_entity_poly.entity_id
_entity_poly.type
_entity_poly.pdbx_seq_one_letter_code
_entity_poly.pdbx_strand_id
1 'polypeptide(L)'
;MNSMAHDFHKSVMPPEKKAPLMRYPVHEHMVTLPGNRLVSLIQLKGVSSETRSDNELVHLFHNLNRYFLALGKKEGKHLMLQTYITKTGIELDTPYILPLPALQDFVDAYTAPFRNGTFFQVGYSIALILKYREVDEGIERMSDLLSLSSTLLAEYDPVIMGLEENEHGALFSQIGRYYSLLINGHEKDVLVSDTRLGDAIIDSVTNFENYDFVENRPNRGGQRFATTFDLRDYPSGGTYPGMWDEAIEQQFEFTLVQTFLFEDRNKAKDKFKKHVADLGSVERDSRQTEELENAIEAITLGDKAFGRYHASLIVFGKTPDQAIENGTKMASVFTVRDATFVRSTMSNIDTWYTQFPGVTEAMYPMMKSTENLACSFSLHSTPTGKVKGNPIGDGTGVMPVLTANKALYVLNVHDSPPGQNNLGEMLPGHAVFTGQTGVGKTTAEATLLTFLSRFDPLIFSIDYNESLRHLLCALGAEYYTVQLGQFTGVNPFQFHDSPGLR
;
A
#
# COMPACT_ATOMS: atom_id res chain seq x y z
N MET A 1 33.12 -18.65 24.63
CA MET A 1 32.22 -18.73 23.45
C MET A 1 30.83 -19.30 23.76
N ASN A 2 30.60 -20.04 24.86
CA ASN A 2 29.27 -20.61 25.17
C ASN A 2 28.30 -19.71 25.98
N SER A 3 28.69 -18.55 26.53
CA SER A 3 27.74 -17.68 27.26
C SER A 3 26.98 -16.72 26.33
N MET A 4 27.62 -16.17 25.29
CA MET A 4 26.96 -15.26 24.33
C MET A 4 25.83 -15.92 23.54
N ALA A 5 25.95 -17.21 23.18
CA ALA A 5 24.89 -17.94 22.50
C ALA A 5 23.70 -18.28 23.42
N HIS A 6 23.93 -18.36 24.74
CA HIS A 6 22.89 -18.72 25.69
C HIS A 6 22.01 -17.51 26.08
N ASP A 7 22.55 -16.29 26.06
CA ASP A 7 21.80 -15.06 26.31
C ASP A 7 20.98 -14.60 25.09
N PHE A 8 21.48 -14.82 23.86
CA PHE A 8 20.76 -14.50 22.61
C PHE A 8 19.38 -15.17 22.48
N HIS A 9 19.20 -16.35 23.08
CA HIS A 9 17.94 -17.09 23.02
C HIS A 9 16.82 -16.55 23.93
N LYS A 10 17.12 -15.65 24.88
CA LYS A 10 16.10 -15.07 25.77
C LYS A 10 15.48 -13.78 25.24
N SER A 11 16.21 -13.08 24.37
CA SER A 11 15.84 -11.76 23.86
C SER A 11 15.24 -11.75 22.46
N VAL A 12 15.41 -12.86 21.75
CA VAL A 12 14.73 -13.16 20.48
C VAL A 12 13.54 -14.08 20.77
N MET A 13 12.32 -13.57 20.62
CA MET A 13 11.11 -14.38 20.72
C MET A 13 10.72 -14.92 19.34
N PRO A 14 10.60 -16.25 19.14
CA PRO A 14 10.20 -16.81 17.85
C PRO A 14 8.80 -16.35 17.43
N PRO A 15 8.60 -15.95 16.16
CA PRO A 15 7.30 -15.55 15.63
C PRO A 15 6.19 -16.58 15.88
N GLU A 16 6.51 -17.88 15.78
CA GLU A 16 5.59 -19.00 16.03
C GLU A 16 4.87 -18.94 17.39
N LYS A 17 5.47 -18.29 18.39
CA LYS A 17 4.89 -18.17 19.74
C LYS A 17 3.97 -16.97 19.90
N LYS A 18 4.03 -16.00 18.98
CA LYS A 18 3.38 -14.69 19.12
C LYS A 18 2.43 -14.34 17.96
N ALA A 19 2.63 -14.94 16.79
CA ALA A 19 1.80 -14.72 15.62
C ALA A 19 1.27 -16.05 15.05
N PRO A 20 0.03 -16.08 14.51
CA PRO A 20 -0.46 -17.23 13.78
C PRO A 20 0.22 -17.22 12.39
N LEU A 21 1.26 -18.02 12.23
CA LEU A 21 2.00 -18.06 10.97
C LEU A 21 1.16 -18.60 9.81
N MET A 22 1.29 -17.95 8.65
CA MET A 22 0.75 -18.43 7.39
C MET A 22 1.26 -19.84 7.08
N ARG A 23 0.37 -20.71 6.63
CA ARG A 23 0.67 -22.10 6.30
C ARG A 23 0.83 -22.26 4.79
N TYR A 24 -0.10 -22.96 4.15
CA TYR A 24 -0.02 -23.26 2.73
C TYR A 24 -1.11 -22.52 1.96
N PRO A 25 -0.84 -22.09 0.72
CA PRO A 25 -1.87 -21.68 -0.22
C PRO A 25 -2.88 -22.82 -0.43
N VAL A 26 -4.17 -22.48 -0.47
CA VAL A 26 -5.25 -23.43 -0.78
C VAL A 26 -6.09 -22.97 -1.98
N HIS A 27 -5.83 -21.76 -2.45
CA HIS A 27 -6.40 -21.11 -3.61
C HIS A 27 -5.40 -20.07 -4.10
N GLU A 28 -5.51 -19.62 -5.35
CA GLU A 28 -4.63 -18.59 -5.94
C GLU A 28 -4.45 -17.37 -5.05
N HIS A 29 -5.54 -16.89 -4.45
CA HIS A 29 -5.57 -15.68 -3.59
C HIS A 29 -5.69 -15.95 -2.08
N MET A 30 -5.49 -17.19 -1.61
CA MET A 30 -5.80 -17.55 -0.21
C MET A 30 -4.75 -18.45 0.42
N VAL A 31 -4.36 -18.09 1.64
CA VAL A 31 -3.43 -18.86 2.46
C VAL A 31 -4.11 -19.23 3.77
N THR A 32 -3.81 -20.42 4.29
CA THR A 32 -4.36 -20.89 5.56
C THR A 32 -3.61 -20.31 6.77
N LEU A 33 -4.35 -20.07 7.85
CA LEU A 33 -3.86 -19.65 9.16
C LEU A 33 -4.34 -20.62 10.26
N PRO A 34 -3.61 -20.73 11.39
CA PRO A 34 -4.07 -21.44 12.58
C PRO A 34 -5.48 -21.01 13.04
N GLY A 35 -6.26 -21.98 13.54
CA GLY A 35 -7.61 -21.75 14.05
C GLY A 35 -8.70 -21.77 12.99
N ASN A 36 -8.48 -22.52 11.88
CA ASN A 36 -9.38 -22.65 10.73
C ASN A 36 -9.72 -21.28 10.14
N ARG A 37 -8.68 -20.57 9.70
CA ARG A 37 -8.80 -19.25 9.09
C ARG A 37 -8.14 -19.22 7.72
N LEU A 38 -8.73 -18.47 6.80
CA LEU A 38 -8.12 -18.08 5.54
C LEU A 38 -7.69 -16.62 5.64
N VAL A 39 -6.57 -16.28 5.00
CA VAL A 39 -6.16 -14.90 4.74
C VAL A 39 -6.05 -14.65 3.25
N SER A 40 -6.63 -13.54 2.83
CA SER A 40 -6.41 -12.92 1.53
C SER A 40 -5.98 -11.48 1.74
N LEU A 41 -5.16 -10.96 0.84
CA LEU A 41 -4.60 -9.62 0.95
C LEU A 41 -4.98 -8.81 -0.30
N ILE A 42 -5.47 -7.60 -0.08
CA ILE A 42 -5.82 -6.65 -1.13
C ILE A 42 -4.92 -5.44 -0.96
N GLN A 43 -4.17 -5.06 -1.99
CA GLN A 43 -3.40 -3.82 -2.03
C GLN A 43 -4.18 -2.75 -2.80
N LEU A 44 -4.05 -1.50 -2.38
CA LEU A 44 -4.76 -0.35 -2.92
C LEU A 44 -3.75 0.73 -3.25
N LYS A 45 -3.91 1.42 -4.39
CA LYS A 45 -3.04 2.58 -4.73
C LYS A 45 -3.32 3.80 -3.83
N GLY A 46 -4.52 3.86 -3.28
CA GLY A 46 -5.04 5.06 -2.63
C GLY A 46 -5.41 6.13 -3.66
N VAL A 47 -5.83 7.29 -3.17
CA VAL A 47 -6.28 8.42 -3.98
C VAL A 47 -5.51 9.68 -3.61
N SER A 48 -5.13 10.45 -4.61
CA SER A 48 -4.49 11.75 -4.36
C SER A 48 -5.51 12.79 -3.93
N SER A 49 -5.55 13.05 -2.62
CA SER A 49 -6.43 14.05 -2.02
C SER A 49 -6.19 15.46 -2.58
N GLU A 50 -4.94 15.78 -2.94
CA GLU A 50 -4.55 17.07 -3.53
C GLU A 50 -5.16 17.34 -4.91
N THR A 51 -5.55 16.29 -5.64
CA THR A 51 -6.05 16.39 -7.03
C THR A 51 -7.56 16.20 -7.14
N ARG A 52 -8.23 15.98 -6.00
CA ARG A 52 -9.66 15.69 -5.92
C ARG A 52 -10.38 16.80 -5.17
N SER A 53 -11.65 17.00 -5.50
CA SER A 53 -12.50 17.92 -4.75
C SER A 53 -12.97 17.30 -3.43
N ASP A 54 -13.27 18.13 -2.43
CA ASP A 54 -13.80 17.67 -1.13
C ASP A 54 -15.04 16.77 -1.28
N ASN A 55 -15.92 17.10 -2.23
CA ASN A 55 -17.11 16.30 -2.51
C ASN A 55 -16.78 14.89 -3.02
N GLU A 56 -15.76 14.76 -3.87
CA GLU A 56 -15.28 13.45 -4.33
C GLU A 56 -14.68 12.66 -3.16
N LEU A 57 -13.88 13.29 -2.30
CA LEU A 57 -13.30 12.64 -1.13
C LEU A 57 -14.38 12.14 -0.14
N VAL A 58 -15.43 12.93 0.07
CA VAL A 58 -16.59 12.51 0.88
C VAL A 58 -17.33 11.33 0.24
N HIS A 59 -17.51 11.33 -1.09
CA HIS A 59 -18.12 10.21 -1.81
C HIS A 59 -17.29 8.93 -1.68
N LEU A 60 -15.97 9.02 -1.88
CA LEU A 60 -15.03 7.92 -1.72
C LEU A 60 -15.07 7.35 -0.29
N PHE A 61 -15.07 8.22 0.73
CA PHE A 61 -15.25 7.81 2.11
C PHE A 61 -16.56 7.02 2.33
N HIS A 62 -17.69 7.50 1.79
CA HIS A 62 -18.95 6.79 1.91
C HIS A 62 -18.90 5.42 1.20
N ASN A 63 -18.20 5.31 0.07
CA ASN A 63 -17.97 4.03 -0.62
C ASN A 63 -17.16 3.07 0.23
N LEU A 64 -16.07 3.55 0.83
CA LEU A 64 -15.23 2.75 1.72
C LEU A 64 -15.99 2.27 2.97
N ASN A 65 -16.79 3.14 3.60
CA ASN A 65 -17.63 2.72 4.73
C ASN A 65 -18.71 1.72 4.29
N ARG A 66 -19.34 1.92 3.12
CA ARG A 66 -20.30 0.95 2.55
C ARG A 66 -19.65 -0.42 2.32
N TYR A 67 -18.41 -0.45 1.85
CA TYR A 67 -17.63 -1.68 1.71
C TYR A 67 -17.45 -2.41 3.04
N PHE A 68 -16.93 -1.73 4.08
CA PHE A 68 -16.76 -2.36 5.40
C PHE A 68 -18.10 -2.82 6.01
N LEU A 69 -19.17 -2.04 5.84
CA LEU A 69 -20.50 -2.41 6.28
C LEU A 69 -21.02 -3.67 5.56
N ALA A 70 -20.80 -3.77 4.24
CA ALA A 70 -21.21 -4.94 3.45
C ALA A 70 -20.48 -6.21 3.90
N LEU A 71 -19.17 -6.12 4.14
CA LEU A 71 -18.39 -7.23 4.70
C LEU A 71 -18.93 -7.67 6.07
N GLY A 72 -19.20 -6.71 6.95
CA GLY A 72 -19.74 -6.98 8.29
C GLY A 72 -21.13 -7.60 8.27
N LYS A 73 -21.99 -7.18 7.34
CA LYS A 73 -23.33 -7.78 7.15
C LYS A 73 -23.25 -9.23 6.66
N LYS A 74 -22.28 -9.53 5.79
CA LYS A 74 -22.13 -10.85 5.19
C LYS A 74 -21.55 -11.87 6.17
N GLU A 75 -20.48 -11.51 6.89
CA GLU A 75 -19.71 -12.48 7.68
C GLU A 75 -19.81 -12.28 9.20
N GLY A 76 -20.18 -11.08 9.64
CA GLY A 76 -20.23 -10.71 11.05
C GLY A 76 -18.96 -11.13 11.80
N LYS A 77 -19.11 -11.71 12.99
CA LYS A 77 -18.01 -12.13 13.87
C LYS A 77 -17.02 -13.15 13.30
N HIS A 78 -17.28 -13.72 12.13
CA HIS A 78 -16.39 -14.67 11.47
C HIS A 78 -15.29 -13.99 10.67
N LEU A 79 -15.42 -12.69 10.42
CA LEU A 79 -14.45 -11.91 9.66
C LEU A 79 -13.69 -10.95 10.58
N MET A 80 -12.38 -10.90 10.36
CA MET A 80 -11.49 -9.88 10.86
C MET A 80 -10.87 -9.15 9.69
N LEU A 81 -10.79 -7.84 9.80
CA LEU A 81 -10.04 -6.99 8.90
C LEU A 81 -8.74 -6.58 9.60
N GLN A 82 -7.64 -6.62 8.88
CA GLN A 82 -6.44 -5.88 9.26
C GLN A 82 -6.09 -4.93 8.14
N THR A 83 -6.11 -3.64 8.43
CA THR A 83 -5.66 -2.62 7.50
C THR A 83 -4.23 -2.24 7.81
N TYR A 84 -3.46 -1.97 6.76
CA TYR A 84 -2.06 -1.61 6.84
C TYR A 84 -1.86 -0.29 6.10
N ILE A 85 -1.34 0.70 6.80
CA ILE A 85 -0.80 1.93 6.19
C ILE A 85 0.71 1.88 6.39
N THR A 86 1.44 1.69 5.31
CA THR A 86 2.90 1.57 5.33
C THR A 86 3.52 2.79 4.68
N LYS A 87 4.57 3.34 5.28
CA LYS A 87 5.46 4.28 4.61
C LYS A 87 6.84 3.63 4.50
N THR A 88 7.28 3.38 3.28
CA THR A 88 8.52 2.63 2.97
C THR A 88 9.46 3.50 2.17
N GLY A 89 10.77 3.38 2.41
CA GLY A 89 11.79 4.07 1.64
C GLY A 89 11.81 3.56 0.19
N ILE A 90 11.97 4.48 -0.76
CA ILE A 90 12.23 4.16 -2.16
C ILE A 90 13.71 4.43 -2.44
N GLU A 91 14.43 3.39 -2.83
CA GLU A 91 15.77 3.50 -3.39
C GLU A 91 15.68 3.54 -4.93
N LEU A 92 16.24 4.59 -5.53
CA LEU A 92 16.30 4.77 -6.98
C LEU A 92 17.66 4.31 -7.52
N ASP A 93 17.84 2.99 -7.55
CA ASP A 93 19.08 2.38 -8.02
C ASP A 93 19.06 2.01 -9.51
N THR A 94 17.98 2.36 -10.23
CA THR A 94 17.83 2.03 -11.65
C THR A 94 18.94 2.70 -12.47
N PRO A 95 19.82 1.92 -13.14
CA PRO A 95 20.79 2.48 -14.05
C PRO A 95 20.08 2.88 -15.35
N TYR A 96 20.17 4.16 -15.72
CA TYR A 96 19.70 4.63 -17.02
C TYR A 96 20.86 4.65 -18.00
N ILE A 97 20.90 3.65 -18.88
CA ILE A 97 21.98 3.47 -19.86
C ILE A 97 21.44 3.79 -21.25
N LEU A 98 22.08 4.75 -21.93
CA LEU A 98 21.75 5.16 -23.28
C LEU A 98 22.98 4.99 -24.20
N PRO A 99 22.77 4.58 -25.48
CA PRO A 99 23.87 4.30 -26.40
C PRO A 99 24.61 5.57 -26.85
N LEU A 100 23.94 6.73 -26.87
CA LEU A 100 24.49 8.01 -27.32
C LEU A 100 25.05 8.81 -26.13
N PRO A 101 26.34 9.19 -26.14
CA PRO A 101 26.96 9.94 -25.03
C PRO A 101 26.22 11.23 -24.66
N ALA A 102 25.75 12.01 -25.66
CA ALA A 102 25.03 13.25 -25.39
C ALA A 102 23.69 13.03 -24.67
N LEU A 103 23.00 11.93 -24.94
CA LEU A 103 21.76 11.57 -24.25
C LEU A 103 22.04 10.99 -22.87
N GLN A 104 23.13 10.23 -22.73
CA GLN A 104 23.62 9.75 -21.43
C GLN A 104 23.95 10.92 -20.50
N ASP A 105 24.72 11.92 -20.97
CA ASP A 105 25.07 13.12 -20.21
C ASP A 105 23.81 13.87 -19.72
N PHE A 106 22.80 13.98 -20.59
CA PHE A 106 21.52 14.58 -20.23
C PHE A 106 20.81 13.80 -19.10
N VAL A 107 20.69 12.48 -19.24
CA VAL A 107 20.00 11.64 -18.25
C VAL A 107 20.76 11.58 -16.93
N ASP A 108 22.09 11.56 -16.97
CA ASP A 108 22.92 11.63 -15.76
C ASP A 108 22.74 12.97 -15.04
N ALA A 109 22.76 14.09 -15.76
CA ALA A 109 22.50 15.40 -15.19
C ALA A 109 21.06 15.50 -14.62
N TYR A 110 20.08 14.94 -15.32
CA TYR A 110 18.68 14.93 -14.88
C TYR A 110 18.47 14.08 -13.62
N THR A 111 19.09 12.90 -13.56
CA THR A 111 18.87 11.94 -12.47
C THR A 111 19.76 12.18 -11.24
N ALA A 112 20.82 12.99 -11.35
CA ALA A 112 21.74 13.27 -10.25
C ALA A 112 21.07 13.73 -8.94
N PRO A 113 20.04 14.62 -8.93
CA PRO A 113 19.35 15.00 -7.70
C PRO A 113 18.58 13.86 -7.04
N PHE A 114 18.16 12.86 -7.82
CA PHE A 114 17.34 11.74 -7.34
C PHE A 114 18.18 10.62 -6.73
N ARG A 115 19.43 10.41 -7.19
CA ARG A 115 20.33 9.35 -6.69
C ARG A 115 20.68 9.49 -5.21
N ASN A 116 20.68 10.72 -4.70
CA ASN A 116 21.02 11.01 -3.30
C ASN A 116 19.79 11.38 -2.45
N GLY A 117 18.58 11.30 -3.01
CA GLY A 117 17.34 11.66 -2.32
C GLY A 117 16.88 10.55 -1.38
N THR A 118 16.28 10.92 -0.25
CA THR A 118 15.50 9.98 0.56
C THR A 118 14.03 10.18 0.19
N PHE A 119 13.44 9.17 -0.45
CA PHE A 119 12.06 9.21 -0.89
C PHE A 119 11.26 8.13 -0.19
N PHE A 120 9.96 8.34 -0.08
CA PHE A 120 9.06 7.43 0.60
C PHE A 120 7.79 7.22 -0.20
N GLN A 121 7.25 6.01 -0.11
CA GLN A 121 5.95 5.66 -0.68
C GLN A 121 4.99 5.18 0.41
N VAL A 122 3.77 5.70 0.32
CA VAL A 122 2.64 5.23 1.12
C VAL A 122 1.99 4.05 0.40
N GLY A 123 1.81 2.95 1.12
CA GLY A 123 1.12 1.76 0.66
C GLY A 123 -0.10 1.49 1.54
N TYR A 124 -1.18 1.05 0.90
CA TYR A 124 -2.42 0.66 1.57
C TYR A 124 -2.73 -0.80 1.30
N SER A 125 -3.07 -1.55 2.35
CA SER A 125 -3.50 -2.94 2.18
C SER A 125 -4.56 -3.33 3.20
N ILE A 126 -5.42 -4.27 2.81
CA ILE A 126 -6.46 -4.87 3.64
C ILE A 126 -6.27 -6.38 3.60
N ALA A 127 -5.97 -6.98 4.75
CA ALA A 127 -6.06 -8.42 4.94
C ALA A 127 -7.47 -8.79 5.40
N LEU A 128 -8.11 -9.69 4.66
CA LEU A 128 -9.37 -10.33 5.05
C LEU A 128 -9.02 -11.65 5.74
N ILE A 129 -9.34 -11.78 7.03
CA ILE A 129 -9.11 -12.99 7.80
C ILE A 129 -10.46 -13.63 8.14
N LEU A 130 -10.81 -14.69 7.41
CA LEU A 130 -12.11 -15.36 7.51
C LEU A 130 -12.00 -16.68 8.27
N LYS A 131 -12.78 -16.85 9.33
CA LYS A 131 -12.92 -18.12 10.05
C LYS A 131 -13.89 -19.05 9.33
N TYR A 132 -13.45 -20.26 9.03
CA TYR A 132 -14.24 -21.30 8.38
C TYR A 132 -14.46 -22.53 9.28
N ARG A 133 -15.38 -23.40 8.87
CA ARG A 133 -15.56 -24.74 9.46
C ARG A 133 -14.92 -25.79 8.55
N GLU A 134 -15.35 -25.82 7.30
CA GLU A 134 -14.76 -26.59 6.21
C GLU A 134 -14.00 -25.66 5.27
N VAL A 135 -12.87 -26.14 4.73
CA VAL A 135 -11.97 -25.30 3.91
C VAL A 135 -12.66 -24.87 2.62
N ASP A 136 -13.35 -25.79 1.94
CA ASP A 136 -14.00 -25.52 0.65
C ASP A 136 -15.11 -24.45 0.78
N GLU A 137 -15.94 -24.53 1.84
CA GLU A 137 -16.92 -23.49 2.17
C GLU A 137 -16.24 -22.15 2.47
N GLY A 138 -15.10 -22.19 3.17
CA GLY A 138 -14.29 -21.01 3.44
C GLY A 138 -13.76 -20.34 2.17
N ILE A 139 -13.32 -21.15 1.19
CA ILE A 139 -12.85 -20.67 -0.10
C ILE A 139 -13.98 -19.98 -0.87
N GLU A 140 -15.15 -20.62 -0.99
CA GLU A 140 -16.31 -20.02 -1.68
C GLU A 140 -16.72 -18.68 -1.05
N ARG A 141 -16.83 -18.64 0.29
CA ARG A 141 -17.18 -17.42 1.02
C ARG A 141 -16.13 -16.32 0.85
N MET A 142 -14.84 -16.66 0.94
CA MET A 142 -13.77 -15.68 0.73
C MET A 142 -13.76 -15.17 -0.72
N SER A 143 -13.96 -16.03 -1.71
CA SER A 143 -14.07 -15.62 -3.13
C SER A 143 -15.16 -14.60 -3.35
N ASP A 144 -16.32 -14.77 -2.71
CA ASP A 144 -17.37 -13.76 -2.79
C ASP A 144 -16.96 -12.43 -2.13
N LEU A 145 -16.22 -12.47 -1.02
CA LEU A 145 -15.72 -11.25 -0.37
C LEU A 145 -14.73 -10.53 -1.28
N LEU A 146 -13.84 -11.27 -1.94
CA LEU A 146 -12.89 -10.71 -2.90
C LEU A 146 -13.60 -10.09 -4.11
N SER A 147 -14.63 -10.75 -4.65
CA SER A 147 -15.46 -10.18 -5.72
C SER A 147 -16.16 -8.88 -5.30
N LEU A 148 -16.68 -8.86 -4.07
CA LEU A 148 -17.27 -7.65 -3.47
C LEU A 148 -16.21 -6.55 -3.29
N SER A 149 -15.00 -6.90 -2.84
CA SER A 149 -13.87 -5.98 -2.69
C SER A 149 -13.47 -5.35 -4.02
N SER A 150 -13.29 -6.15 -5.08
CA SER A 150 -12.96 -5.63 -6.42
C SER A 150 -14.01 -4.65 -6.94
N THR A 151 -15.29 -4.91 -6.65
CA THR A 151 -16.40 -4.06 -7.11
C THR A 151 -16.50 -2.77 -6.32
N LEU A 152 -16.52 -2.84 -4.98
CA LEU A 152 -16.77 -1.66 -4.14
C LEU A 152 -15.53 -0.79 -3.92
N LEU A 153 -14.32 -1.34 -4.13
CA LEU A 153 -13.06 -0.61 -4.03
C LEU A 153 -12.51 -0.18 -5.39
N ALA A 154 -13.25 -0.31 -6.48
CA ALA A 154 -12.76 -0.05 -7.85
C ALA A 154 -12.09 1.33 -8.01
N GLU A 155 -12.61 2.37 -7.33
CA GLU A 155 -12.03 3.73 -7.37
C GLU A 155 -10.65 3.86 -6.68
N TYR A 156 -10.20 2.82 -5.97
CA TYR A 156 -8.91 2.75 -5.29
C TYR A 156 -7.92 1.79 -5.98
N ASP A 157 -8.24 1.31 -7.18
CA ASP A 157 -7.47 0.34 -7.97
C ASP A 157 -7.07 -0.90 -7.14
N PRO A 158 -8.03 -1.75 -6.73
CA PRO A 158 -7.78 -2.85 -5.83
C PRO A 158 -7.05 -3.98 -6.56
N VAL A 159 -5.97 -4.44 -5.95
CA VAL A 159 -5.17 -5.58 -6.43
C VAL A 159 -5.28 -6.71 -5.43
N ILE A 160 -5.92 -7.80 -5.83
CA ILE A 160 -5.99 -9.02 -5.02
C ILE A 160 -4.67 -9.76 -5.18
N MET A 161 -3.96 -9.96 -4.07
CA MET A 161 -2.67 -10.65 -4.08
C MET A 161 -2.87 -12.15 -4.28
N GLY A 162 -2.11 -12.72 -5.19
CA GLY A 162 -2.19 -14.11 -5.60
C GLY A 162 -0.85 -14.84 -5.68
N LEU A 163 -0.87 -15.97 -6.37
CA LEU A 163 0.32 -16.71 -6.78
C LEU A 163 0.76 -16.22 -8.17
N GLU A 164 2.06 -16.05 -8.35
CA GLU A 164 2.68 -15.72 -9.64
C GLU A 164 3.51 -16.93 -10.11
N GLU A 165 3.31 -17.37 -11.34
CA GLU A 165 4.16 -18.39 -11.97
C GLU A 165 5.25 -17.70 -12.80
N ASN A 166 6.50 -18.09 -12.61
CA ASN A 166 7.59 -17.61 -13.47
C ASN A 166 7.71 -18.43 -14.76
N GLU A 167 8.58 -17.99 -15.68
CA GLU A 167 8.83 -18.67 -16.97
C GLU A 167 9.31 -20.14 -16.84
N HIS A 168 9.75 -20.54 -15.65
CA HIS A 168 10.25 -21.89 -15.34
C HIS A 168 9.23 -22.75 -14.57
N GLY A 169 8.00 -22.27 -14.38
CA GLY A 169 6.93 -23.00 -13.68
C GLY A 169 7.01 -22.96 -12.15
N ALA A 170 7.87 -22.11 -11.58
CA ALA A 170 7.95 -21.93 -10.14
C ALA A 170 6.90 -20.92 -9.66
N LEU A 171 6.16 -21.29 -8.62
CA LEU A 171 5.12 -20.46 -8.01
C LEU A 171 5.68 -19.60 -6.87
N PHE A 172 5.42 -18.31 -6.92
CA PHE A 172 5.77 -17.33 -5.90
C PHE A 172 4.52 -16.71 -5.29
N SER A 173 4.57 -16.38 -4.00
CA SER A 173 3.44 -15.80 -3.29
C SER A 173 3.59 -14.28 -3.14
N GLN A 174 2.69 -13.52 -3.76
CA GLN A 174 2.62 -12.05 -3.57
C GLN A 174 2.27 -11.70 -2.10
N ILE A 175 1.39 -12.49 -1.46
CA ILE A 175 1.08 -12.35 -0.02
C ILE A 175 2.34 -12.53 0.82
N GLY A 176 3.15 -13.55 0.50
CA GLY A 176 4.45 -13.78 1.14
C GLY A 176 5.41 -12.60 0.94
N ARG A 177 5.52 -12.08 -0.29
CA ARG A 177 6.37 -10.92 -0.64
C ARG A 177 5.99 -9.70 0.20
N TYR A 178 4.69 -9.42 0.35
CA TYR A 178 4.19 -8.31 1.17
C TYR A 178 4.56 -8.45 2.65
N TYR A 179 4.32 -9.61 3.27
CA TYR A 179 4.68 -9.80 4.67
C TYR A 179 6.21 -9.86 4.89
N SER A 180 7.00 -10.27 3.88
CA SER A 180 8.46 -10.13 3.93
C SER A 180 8.88 -8.66 4.02
N LEU A 181 8.23 -7.76 3.28
CA LEU A 181 8.50 -6.32 3.36
C LEU A 181 8.25 -5.78 4.76
N LEU A 182 7.12 -6.12 5.37
CA LEU A 182 6.78 -5.65 6.72
C LEU A 182 7.79 -6.14 7.77
N ILE A 183 8.13 -7.43 7.73
CA ILE A 183 8.94 -8.07 8.79
C ILE A 183 10.44 -7.84 8.62
N ASN A 184 10.92 -7.83 7.37
CA ASN A 184 12.36 -7.76 7.07
C ASN A 184 12.79 -6.39 6.53
N GLY A 185 11.85 -5.50 6.21
CA GLY A 185 12.13 -4.19 5.61
C GLY A 185 12.42 -4.19 4.13
N HIS A 186 12.35 -5.34 3.46
CA HIS A 186 12.54 -5.44 2.02
C HIS A 186 11.67 -6.55 1.44
N GLU A 187 11.20 -6.31 0.21
CA GLU A 187 10.51 -7.33 -0.55
C GLU A 187 11.46 -8.48 -0.91
N LYS A 188 10.93 -9.69 -0.86
CA LYS A 188 11.61 -10.91 -1.25
C LYS A 188 10.63 -11.78 -2.01
N ASP A 189 11.06 -12.35 -3.12
CA ASP A 189 10.27 -13.36 -3.81
C ASP A 189 10.18 -14.63 -2.94
N VAL A 190 8.96 -14.97 -2.54
CA VAL A 190 8.70 -16.09 -1.63
C VAL A 190 8.19 -17.27 -2.41
N LEU A 191 9.07 -18.25 -2.62
CA LEU A 191 8.74 -19.48 -3.32
C LEU A 191 7.73 -20.32 -2.52
N VAL A 192 6.66 -20.77 -3.18
CA VAL A 192 5.75 -21.77 -2.64
C VAL A 192 6.43 -23.13 -2.69
N SER A 193 6.63 -23.74 -1.53
CA SER A 193 7.30 -25.03 -1.37
C SER A 193 6.65 -25.83 -0.24
N ASP A 194 7.25 -26.97 0.14
CA ASP A 194 6.86 -27.74 1.32
C ASP A 194 7.09 -26.99 2.64
N THR A 195 7.77 -25.85 2.60
CA THR A 195 7.92 -24.94 3.75
C THR A 195 6.68 -24.06 3.88
N ARG A 196 6.16 -23.90 5.10
CA ARG A 196 5.03 -23.00 5.36
C ARG A 196 5.41 -21.58 4.97
N LEU A 197 4.47 -20.85 4.38
CA LEU A 197 4.72 -19.50 3.89
C LEU A 197 5.19 -18.57 5.01
N GLY A 198 4.63 -18.70 6.21
CA GLY A 198 5.01 -17.93 7.39
C GLY A 198 6.44 -18.18 7.87
N ASP A 199 6.99 -19.37 7.61
CA ASP A 199 8.38 -19.70 7.92
C ASP A 199 9.30 -19.15 6.80
N ALA A 200 8.86 -19.23 5.55
CA ALA A 200 9.61 -18.78 4.37
C ALA A 200 9.81 -17.25 4.31
N ILE A 201 8.89 -16.47 4.90
CA ILE A 201 9.00 -15.00 4.96
C ILE A 201 9.97 -14.50 6.02
N ILE A 202 10.35 -15.31 7.02
CA ILE A 202 11.21 -14.84 8.12
C ILE A 202 12.66 -14.85 7.64
N ASP A 203 13.21 -13.67 7.37
CA ASP A 203 14.59 -13.49 6.89
C ASP A 203 15.36 -12.46 7.75
N SER A 204 14.88 -12.24 8.97
CA SER A 204 15.43 -11.28 9.92
C SER A 204 15.36 -11.80 11.35
N VAL A 205 16.26 -11.30 12.20
CA VAL A 205 16.25 -11.51 13.64
C VAL A 205 15.84 -10.21 14.31
N THR A 206 14.79 -10.26 15.13
CA THR A 206 14.33 -9.11 15.92
C THR A 206 14.68 -9.28 17.40
N ASN A 207 15.39 -8.31 17.95
CA ASN A 207 15.78 -8.23 19.36
C ASN A 207 14.93 -7.18 20.10
N PHE A 208 14.42 -7.57 21.28
CA PHE A 208 13.59 -6.76 22.17
C PHE A 208 14.24 -6.47 23.54
N GLU A 209 15.53 -6.73 23.72
CA GLU A 209 16.28 -6.45 24.96
C GLU A 209 16.18 -5.00 25.41
N ASN A 210 16.17 -4.08 24.45
CA ASN A 210 16.10 -2.65 24.74
C ASN A 210 14.63 -2.24 24.93
N TYR A 211 14.34 -1.57 26.05
CA TYR A 211 12.98 -1.07 26.34
C TYR A 211 12.58 0.11 25.46
N ASP A 212 13.57 0.84 24.96
CA ASP A 212 13.35 2.05 24.18
C ASP A 212 13.11 1.76 22.69
N PHE A 213 13.75 0.76 22.12
CA PHE A 213 13.64 0.48 20.70
C PHE A 213 13.74 -1.02 20.41
N VAL A 214 13.15 -1.41 19.29
CA VAL A 214 13.30 -2.72 18.68
C VAL A 214 14.47 -2.66 17.71
N GLU A 215 15.33 -3.67 17.73
CA GLU A 215 16.39 -3.84 16.73
C GLU A 215 16.03 -5.01 15.80
N ASN A 216 15.82 -4.73 14.52
CA ASN A 216 15.58 -5.73 13.49
C ASN A 216 16.82 -5.86 12.61
N ARG A 217 17.32 -7.08 12.47
CA ARG A 217 18.52 -7.43 11.70
C ARG A 217 18.15 -8.37 10.57
N PRO A 218 17.71 -7.85 9.41
CA PRO A 218 17.51 -8.66 8.21
C PRO A 218 18.84 -9.17 7.65
N ASN A 219 18.81 -10.34 7.00
CA ASN A 219 19.98 -10.92 6.34
C ASN A 219 20.48 -10.07 5.16
N ARG A 220 19.65 -9.16 4.64
CA ARG A 220 19.95 -8.17 3.61
C ARG A 220 19.36 -6.81 4.00
N GLY A 221 19.95 -5.70 3.53
CA GLY A 221 19.41 -4.35 3.76
C GLY A 221 19.89 -3.65 5.05
N GLY A 222 20.74 -4.29 5.86
CA GLY A 222 21.36 -3.67 7.03
C GLY A 222 20.43 -3.60 8.25
N GLN A 223 20.96 -3.08 9.37
CA GLN A 223 20.22 -3.00 10.64
C GLN A 223 19.14 -1.92 10.58
N ARG A 224 17.99 -2.21 11.18
CA ARG A 224 16.85 -1.28 11.30
C ARG A 224 16.43 -1.17 12.76
N PHE A 225 16.10 0.04 13.18
CA PHE A 225 15.61 0.31 14.53
C PHE A 225 14.17 0.79 14.47
N ALA A 226 13.35 0.45 15.46
CA ALA A 226 11.98 0.90 15.51
C ALA A 226 11.52 1.25 16.93
N THR A 227 10.55 2.13 17.03
CA THR A 227 9.75 2.34 18.23
C THR A 227 8.32 1.90 17.99
N THR A 228 7.72 1.29 19.00
CA THR A 228 6.38 0.70 18.94
C THR A 228 5.42 1.45 19.85
N PHE A 229 4.18 1.63 19.37
CA PHE A 229 3.13 2.33 20.10
C PHE A 229 1.79 1.61 19.95
N ASP A 230 1.01 1.64 21.02
CA ASP A 230 -0.37 1.16 21.06
C ASP A 230 -1.34 2.35 21.11
N LEU A 231 -2.40 2.28 20.31
CA LEU A 231 -3.46 3.28 20.37
C LEU A 231 -4.29 3.09 21.64
N ARG A 232 -4.13 4.00 22.61
CA ARG A 232 -4.85 3.97 23.88
C ARG A 232 -6.15 4.76 23.81
N ASP A 233 -6.07 5.98 23.31
CA ASP A 233 -7.20 6.91 23.26
C ASP A 233 -7.52 7.24 21.80
N TYR A 234 -8.76 7.03 21.40
CA TYR A 234 -9.26 7.36 20.08
C TYR A 234 -9.93 8.75 20.10
N PRO A 235 -9.90 9.54 19.01
CA PRO A 235 -10.47 10.89 18.99
C PRO A 235 -11.88 10.97 19.57
N SER A 236 -12.04 11.83 20.59
CA SER A 236 -13.30 12.00 21.34
C SER A 236 -14.21 13.08 20.73
N GLY A 237 -13.63 14.02 19.98
CA GLY A 237 -14.33 15.09 19.26
C GLY A 237 -15.03 14.65 17.96
N GLY A 238 -14.98 13.37 17.62
CA GLY A 238 -15.51 12.81 16.38
C GLY A 238 -14.41 12.38 15.40
N THR A 239 -14.80 11.72 14.31
CA THR A 239 -13.91 11.30 13.23
C THR A 239 -14.32 11.91 11.91
N TYR A 240 -13.36 12.20 11.05
CA TYR A 240 -13.58 12.71 9.71
C TYR A 240 -12.59 12.07 8.71
N PRO A 241 -12.92 12.02 7.42
CA PRO A 241 -12.00 11.54 6.38
C PRO A 241 -10.72 12.38 6.35
N GLY A 242 -9.56 11.73 6.22
CA GLY A 242 -8.25 12.38 6.21
C GLY A 242 -7.71 12.76 7.59
N MET A 243 -8.32 12.29 8.69
CA MET A 243 -7.90 12.68 10.05
C MET A 243 -6.45 12.33 10.39
N TRP A 244 -5.81 11.44 9.62
CA TRP A 244 -4.43 10.99 9.81
C TRP A 244 -3.50 11.36 8.63
N ASP A 245 -3.89 12.29 7.76
CA ASP A 245 -3.09 12.66 6.59
C ASP A 245 -1.71 13.26 6.97
N GLU A 246 -1.63 14.02 8.07
CA GLU A 246 -0.34 14.53 8.57
C GLU A 246 0.65 13.42 8.95
N ALA A 247 0.15 12.23 9.29
CA ALA A 247 0.97 11.07 9.64
C ALA A 247 1.65 10.51 8.38
N ILE A 248 0.95 10.45 7.25
CA ILE A 248 1.52 10.00 5.97
C ILE A 248 2.47 11.03 5.35
N GLU A 249 2.40 12.30 5.74
CA GLU A 249 3.32 13.35 5.29
C GLU A 249 4.72 13.27 5.94
N GLN A 250 4.84 12.56 7.08
CA GLN A 250 6.09 12.47 7.84
C GLN A 250 7.22 11.82 7.05
N GLN A 251 8.43 12.39 7.10
CA GLN A 251 9.58 11.96 6.28
C GLN A 251 10.39 10.82 6.92
N PHE A 252 9.71 9.78 7.36
CA PHE A 252 10.32 8.56 7.89
C PHE A 252 9.40 7.35 7.65
N GLU A 253 9.99 6.16 7.73
CA GLU A 253 9.25 4.92 7.54
C GLU A 253 8.38 4.60 8.77
N PHE A 254 7.20 4.06 8.51
CA PHE A 254 6.34 3.52 9.57
C PHE A 254 5.41 2.42 9.02
N THR A 255 4.83 1.66 9.93
CA THR A 255 3.72 0.75 9.66
C THR A 255 2.66 0.96 10.72
N LEU A 256 1.46 1.37 10.28
CA LEU A 256 0.28 1.45 11.11
C LEU A 256 -0.64 0.29 10.77
N VAL A 257 -0.80 -0.62 11.73
CA VAL A 257 -1.69 -1.76 11.63
C VAL A 257 -2.96 -1.45 12.41
N GLN A 258 -4.12 -1.60 11.79
CA GLN A 258 -5.40 -1.48 12.47
C GLN A 258 -6.17 -2.79 12.33
N THR A 259 -6.52 -3.40 13.45
CA THR A 259 -7.27 -4.65 13.46
C THR A 259 -8.70 -4.37 13.85
N PHE A 260 -9.65 -4.83 13.05
CA PHE A 260 -11.08 -4.70 13.27
C PHE A 260 -11.74 -6.08 13.20
N LEU A 261 -12.05 -6.66 14.35
CA LEU A 261 -12.83 -7.90 14.45
C LEU A 261 -14.31 -7.54 14.59
N PHE A 262 -15.13 -7.86 13.59
CA PHE A 262 -16.55 -7.60 13.64
C PHE A 262 -17.20 -8.24 14.88
N GLU A 263 -18.14 -7.52 15.50
CA GLU A 263 -18.90 -8.00 16.66
C GLU A 263 -20.31 -8.43 16.23
N ASP A 264 -20.89 -9.37 16.96
CA ASP A 264 -22.29 -9.73 16.73
C ASP A 264 -23.21 -8.53 17.01
N ARG A 265 -24.15 -8.29 16.09
CA ARG A 265 -25.07 -7.16 16.14
C ARG A 265 -25.83 -7.07 17.46
N ASN A 266 -26.31 -8.19 17.97
CA ASN A 266 -27.08 -8.22 19.22
C ASN A 266 -26.16 -7.97 20.41
N LYS A 267 -24.96 -8.55 20.41
CA LYS A 267 -23.96 -8.29 21.47
C LYS A 267 -23.51 -6.84 21.52
N ALA A 268 -23.35 -6.19 20.37
CA ALA A 268 -23.02 -4.76 20.30
C ALA A 268 -24.14 -3.91 20.92
N LYS A 269 -25.40 -4.16 20.55
CA LYS A 269 -26.57 -3.49 21.15
C LYS A 269 -26.63 -3.69 22.67
N ASP A 270 -26.43 -4.92 23.14
CA ASP A 270 -26.49 -5.24 24.57
C ASP A 270 -25.40 -4.51 25.37
N LYS A 271 -24.20 -4.37 24.81
CA LYS A 271 -23.12 -3.58 25.41
C LYS A 271 -23.48 -2.09 25.48
N PHE A 272 -24.03 -1.50 24.42
CA PHE A 272 -24.45 -0.10 24.42
C PHE A 272 -25.62 0.17 25.35
N LYS A 273 -26.62 -0.72 25.40
CA LYS A 273 -27.74 -0.60 26.36
C LYS A 273 -27.27 -0.62 27.81
N LYS A 274 -26.30 -1.48 28.13
CA LYS A 274 -25.67 -1.49 29.46
C LYS A 274 -24.97 -0.16 29.73
N HIS A 275 -24.19 0.35 28.77
CA HIS A 275 -23.49 1.62 28.92
C HIS A 275 -24.45 2.81 29.10
N VAL A 276 -25.57 2.84 28.37
CA VAL A 276 -26.65 3.84 28.55
C VAL A 276 -27.25 3.74 29.95
N ALA A 277 -27.53 2.54 30.44
CA ALA A 277 -28.06 2.34 31.79
C ALA A 277 -27.07 2.80 32.89
N ASP A 278 -25.78 2.52 32.70
CA ASP A 278 -24.73 2.93 33.62
C ASP A 278 -24.58 4.46 33.64
N LEU A 279 -24.57 5.13 32.48
CA LEU A 279 -24.49 6.60 32.37
C LEU A 279 -25.74 7.30 32.92
N GLY A 280 -26.93 6.77 32.62
CA GLY A 280 -28.20 7.32 33.10
C GLY A 280 -28.38 7.25 34.62
N SER A 281 -27.53 6.50 35.33
CA SER A 281 -27.48 6.48 36.79
C SER A 281 -26.68 7.64 37.40
N VAL A 282 -25.85 8.34 36.61
CA VAL A 282 -24.95 9.42 37.04
C VAL A 282 -25.43 10.78 36.54
N GLU A 283 -25.73 10.91 35.24
CA GLU A 283 -26.27 12.11 34.61
C GLU A 283 -27.32 11.71 33.57
N ARG A 284 -28.60 12.08 33.80
CA ARG A 284 -29.66 11.90 32.79
C ARG A 284 -29.48 12.94 31.67
N ASP A 285 -29.65 12.50 30.42
CA ASP A 285 -29.61 13.33 29.19
C ASP A 285 -28.25 13.98 28.86
N SER A 286 -27.16 13.22 28.96
CA SER A 286 -25.86 13.66 28.40
C SER A 286 -25.81 13.44 26.88
N ARG A 287 -25.04 14.26 26.15
CA ARG A 287 -24.75 14.07 24.70
C ARG A 287 -24.22 12.65 24.40
N GLN A 288 -23.46 12.07 25.34
CA GLN A 288 -22.93 10.71 25.19
C GLN A 288 -24.05 9.66 25.23
N THR A 289 -25.07 9.87 26.05
CA THR A 289 -26.25 9.00 26.11
C THR A 289 -27.02 9.03 24.79
N GLU A 290 -27.27 10.21 24.24
CA GLU A 290 -27.93 10.37 22.93
C GLU A 290 -27.13 9.70 21.79
N GLU A 291 -25.81 9.84 21.77
CA GLU A 291 -24.95 9.18 20.78
C GLU A 291 -25.03 7.65 20.84
N LEU A 292 -25.11 7.09 22.04
CA LEU A 292 -25.24 5.65 22.23
C LEU A 292 -26.63 5.13 21.83
N GLU A 293 -27.69 5.90 22.11
CA GLU A 293 -29.05 5.57 21.67
C GLU A 293 -29.16 5.61 20.14
N ASN A 294 -28.63 6.67 19.51
CA ASN A 294 -28.52 6.77 18.06
C ASN A 294 -27.71 5.62 17.46
N ALA A 295 -26.63 5.20 18.12
CA ALA A 295 -25.86 4.03 17.69
C ALA A 295 -26.69 2.73 17.77
N ILE A 296 -27.47 2.53 18.83
CA ILE A 296 -28.37 1.36 18.97
C ILE A 296 -29.41 1.35 17.84
N GLU A 297 -29.99 2.50 17.51
CA GLU A 297 -30.93 2.65 16.40
C GLU A 297 -30.26 2.33 15.05
N ALA A 298 -29.10 2.93 14.77
CA ALA A 298 -28.36 2.68 13.54
C ALA A 298 -27.95 1.20 13.38
N ILE A 299 -27.58 0.52 14.48
CA ILE A 299 -27.33 -0.93 14.46
C ILE A 299 -28.63 -1.69 14.15
N THR A 300 -29.76 -1.21 14.64
CA THR A 300 -31.07 -1.84 14.41
C THR A 300 -31.51 -1.74 12.96
N LEU A 301 -31.35 -0.57 12.35
CA LEU A 301 -31.60 -0.33 10.92
C LEU A 301 -30.55 -1.03 10.02
N GLY A 302 -29.38 -1.35 10.58
CA GLY A 302 -28.29 -1.99 9.84
C GLY A 302 -27.45 -0.97 9.06
N ASP A 303 -27.48 0.29 9.46
CA ASP A 303 -26.70 1.37 8.83
C ASP A 303 -25.28 1.44 9.38
N LYS A 304 -25.04 0.85 10.56
CA LYS A 304 -23.72 0.77 11.18
C LYS A 304 -23.40 -0.66 11.62
N ALA A 305 -22.17 -1.07 11.37
CA ALA A 305 -21.56 -2.26 11.96
C ALA A 305 -20.47 -1.84 12.94
N PHE A 306 -20.28 -2.63 13.98
CA PHE A 306 -19.30 -2.39 15.03
C PHE A 306 -18.35 -3.57 15.15
N GLY A 307 -17.14 -3.28 15.60
CA GLY A 307 -16.10 -4.29 15.81
C GLY A 307 -15.22 -3.92 16.99
N ARG A 308 -14.52 -4.95 17.49
CA ARG A 308 -13.40 -4.79 18.39
C ARG A 308 -12.21 -4.28 17.57
N TYR A 309 -11.81 -3.05 17.87
CA TYR A 309 -10.78 -2.30 17.18
C TYR A 309 -9.55 -2.10 18.07
N HIS A 310 -8.36 -2.24 17.50
CA HIS A 310 -7.10 -1.77 18.08
C HIS A 310 -6.17 -1.34 16.96
N ALA A 311 -5.18 -0.51 17.29
CA ALA A 311 -4.15 -0.12 16.33
C ALA A 311 -2.77 -0.12 16.98
N SER A 312 -1.80 -0.55 16.19
CA SER A 312 -0.40 -0.65 16.56
C SER A 312 0.41 0.14 15.54
N LEU A 313 1.31 0.98 16.03
CA LEU A 313 2.16 1.84 15.22
C LEU A 313 3.62 1.45 15.45
N ILE A 314 4.32 1.17 14.36
CA ILE A 314 5.74 0.86 14.33
C ILE A 314 6.43 1.97 13.53
N VAL A 315 7.31 2.74 14.16
CA VAL A 315 8.03 3.85 13.52
C VAL A 315 9.51 3.53 13.44
N PHE A 316 10.10 3.61 12.24
CA PHE A 316 11.47 3.16 12.02
C PHE A 316 12.49 4.30 11.96
N GLY A 317 13.76 3.96 12.17
CA GLY A 317 14.92 4.82 12.02
C GLY A 317 16.19 4.02 11.66
N LYS A 318 17.18 4.71 11.08
CA LYS A 318 18.48 4.12 10.73
C LYS A 318 19.40 3.95 11.95
N THR A 319 19.13 4.69 13.02
CA THR A 319 19.81 4.57 14.32
C THR A 319 18.77 4.49 15.45
N PRO A 320 19.15 3.99 16.64
CA PRO A 320 18.27 4.00 17.82
C PRO A 320 17.69 5.39 18.12
N ASP A 321 18.55 6.41 18.15
CA ASP A 321 18.14 7.80 18.45
C ASP A 321 17.16 8.32 17.41
N GLN A 322 17.39 8.02 16.13
CA GLN A 322 16.49 8.42 15.05
C GLN A 322 15.12 7.72 15.17
N ALA A 323 15.09 6.44 15.54
CA ALA A 323 13.82 5.73 15.75
C ALA A 323 13.01 6.32 16.92
N ILE A 324 13.69 6.77 17.98
CA ILE A 324 13.06 7.42 19.14
C ILE A 324 12.54 8.81 18.78
N GLU A 325 13.34 9.61 18.06
CA GLU A 325 12.95 10.94 17.59
C GLU A 325 11.75 10.86 16.63
N ASN A 326 11.83 9.98 15.63
CA ASN A 326 10.74 9.75 14.68
C ASN A 326 9.46 9.28 15.38
N GLY A 327 9.58 8.33 16.31
CA GLY A 327 8.45 7.84 17.10
C GLY A 327 7.77 8.94 17.93
N THR A 328 8.56 9.76 18.61
CA THR A 328 8.06 10.88 19.42
C THR A 328 7.35 11.92 18.55
N LYS A 329 7.93 12.22 17.38
CA LYS A 329 7.33 13.12 16.40
C LYS A 329 6.00 12.57 15.87
N MET A 330 5.96 11.29 15.50
CA MET A 330 4.75 10.63 15.02
C MET A 330 3.64 10.60 16.08
N ALA A 331 3.96 10.26 17.33
CA ALA A 331 2.99 10.26 18.43
C ALA A 331 2.38 11.66 18.68
N SER A 332 3.19 12.70 18.50
CA SER A 332 2.75 14.09 18.63
C SER A 332 1.77 14.49 17.54
N VAL A 333 1.97 14.04 16.30
CA VAL A 333 1.02 14.24 15.18
C VAL A 333 -0.36 13.68 15.53
N PHE A 334 -0.43 12.45 16.05
CA PHE A 334 -1.69 11.86 16.47
C PHE A 334 -2.32 12.61 17.65
N THR A 335 -1.52 13.08 18.60
CA THR A 335 -2.00 13.80 19.79
C THR A 335 -2.70 15.11 19.43
N VAL A 336 -2.17 15.84 18.44
CA VAL A 336 -2.80 17.07 17.90
C VAL A 336 -4.19 16.79 17.31
N ARG A 337 -4.44 15.55 16.89
CA ARG A 337 -5.72 15.08 16.33
C ARG A 337 -6.53 14.25 17.35
N ASP A 338 -6.33 14.49 18.65
CA ASP A 338 -7.02 13.83 19.77
C ASP A 338 -6.86 12.29 19.82
N ALA A 339 -5.84 11.74 19.15
CA ALA A 339 -5.50 10.32 19.22
C ALA A 339 -4.23 10.12 20.05
N THR A 340 -4.29 9.29 21.09
CA THR A 340 -3.11 9.00 21.93
C THR A 340 -2.53 7.63 21.58
N PHE A 341 -1.39 7.65 20.89
CA PHE A 341 -0.50 6.49 20.78
C PHE A 341 0.51 6.51 21.93
N VAL A 342 0.46 5.48 22.80
CA VAL A 342 1.38 5.33 23.93
C VAL A 342 2.47 4.33 23.61
N ARG A 343 3.69 4.59 24.06
CA ARG A 343 4.82 3.69 23.79
C ARG A 343 4.56 2.30 24.38
N SER A 344 4.80 1.26 23.58
CA SER A 344 4.50 -0.13 23.92
C SER A 344 5.56 -0.78 24.80
N THR A 345 6.03 -0.14 25.88
CA THR A 345 7.19 -0.65 26.64
C THR A 345 6.98 -2.08 27.17
N MET A 346 5.78 -2.43 27.63
CA MET A 346 5.44 -3.78 28.11
C MET A 346 4.91 -4.70 27.01
N SER A 347 4.23 -4.13 26.02
CA SER A 347 3.60 -4.80 24.88
C SER A 347 4.48 -4.82 23.64
N ASN A 348 5.77 -4.47 23.75
CA ASN A 348 6.64 -4.17 22.59
C ASN A 348 6.67 -5.35 21.61
N ILE A 349 6.81 -6.55 22.17
CA ILE A 349 6.81 -7.81 21.43
C ILE A 349 5.44 -8.00 20.72
N ASP A 350 4.34 -7.87 21.46
CA ASP A 350 2.99 -8.09 20.91
C ASP A 350 2.66 -7.07 19.81
N THR A 351 3.05 -5.81 20.03
CA THR A 351 2.87 -4.69 19.10
C THR A 351 3.64 -4.92 17.81
N TRP A 352 4.91 -5.33 17.89
CA TRP A 352 5.71 -5.69 16.72
C TRP A 352 5.08 -6.82 15.91
N TYR A 353 4.57 -7.85 16.59
CA TYR A 353 3.99 -9.02 15.95
C TYR A 353 2.63 -8.77 15.30
N THR A 354 1.94 -7.66 15.62
CA THR A 354 0.70 -7.27 14.93
C THR A 354 0.87 -7.08 13.41
N GLN A 355 2.11 -6.89 12.93
CA GLN A 355 2.43 -6.86 11.51
C GLN A 355 2.09 -8.17 10.79
N PHE A 356 2.01 -9.31 11.50
CA PHE A 356 1.53 -10.58 10.95
C PHE A 356 0.00 -10.62 10.87
N PRO A 357 -0.57 -11.38 9.91
CA PRO A 357 -2.01 -11.51 9.81
C PRO A 357 -2.58 -12.29 11.00
N GLY A 358 -3.80 -11.95 11.43
CA GLY A 358 -4.60 -12.70 12.40
C GLY A 358 -4.18 -12.56 13.86
N VAL A 359 -3.28 -11.63 14.20
CA VAL A 359 -2.87 -11.37 15.58
C VAL A 359 -3.99 -10.66 16.34
N THR A 360 -4.36 -11.19 17.50
CA THR A 360 -5.43 -10.65 18.37
C THR A 360 -4.96 -10.19 19.72
N GLU A 361 -3.71 -10.50 20.09
CA GLU A 361 -3.09 -10.07 21.33
C GLU A 361 -2.62 -8.63 21.13
N ALA A 362 -3.40 -7.68 21.65
CA ALA A 362 -3.13 -6.26 21.53
C ALA A 362 -3.67 -5.51 22.75
N MET A 363 -3.01 -4.41 23.08
CA MET A 363 -3.43 -3.53 24.18
C MET A 363 -4.63 -2.67 23.77
N TYR A 364 -5.35 -2.18 24.78
CA TYR A 364 -6.43 -1.19 24.66
C TYR A 364 -7.48 -1.46 23.55
N PRO A 365 -8.07 -2.67 23.48
CA PRO A 365 -9.14 -2.92 22.52
C PRO A 365 -10.36 -2.04 22.83
N MET A 366 -10.89 -1.38 21.80
CA MET A 366 -12.04 -0.50 21.88
C MET A 366 -13.17 -1.01 20.97
N MET A 367 -14.41 -0.60 21.24
CA MET A 367 -15.51 -0.80 20.30
C MET A 367 -15.59 0.41 19.36
N LYS A 368 -15.51 0.16 18.05
CA LYS A 368 -15.58 1.21 17.01
C LYS A 368 -16.48 0.79 15.86
N SER A 369 -17.05 1.77 15.15
CA SER A 369 -17.87 1.53 13.98
C SER A 369 -17.02 1.34 12.72
N THR A 370 -17.61 0.78 11.66
CA THR A 370 -16.99 0.77 10.32
C THR A 370 -16.69 2.16 9.79
N GLU A 371 -17.48 3.15 10.19
CA GLU A 371 -17.27 4.56 9.85
C GLU A 371 -15.99 5.10 10.48
N ASN A 372 -15.72 4.76 11.75
CA ASN A 372 -14.46 5.14 12.39
C ASN A 372 -13.26 4.48 11.70
N LEU A 373 -13.39 3.20 11.30
CA LEU A 373 -12.35 2.51 10.52
C LEU A 373 -12.12 3.20 9.16
N ALA A 374 -13.18 3.57 8.45
CA ALA A 374 -13.08 4.27 7.17
C ALA A 374 -12.41 5.66 7.31
N CYS A 375 -12.72 6.42 8.37
CA CYS A 375 -12.06 7.70 8.63
C CYS A 375 -10.56 7.54 8.90
N SER A 376 -10.19 6.54 9.71
CA SER A 376 -8.79 6.28 10.05
C SER A 376 -7.99 5.61 8.92
N PHE A 377 -8.67 4.94 8.00
CA PHE A 377 -8.11 4.31 6.81
C PHE A 377 -8.58 5.02 5.53
N SER A 378 -8.41 6.35 5.46
CA SER A 378 -9.00 7.18 4.37
C SER A 378 -8.41 6.95 2.97
N LEU A 379 -7.34 6.15 2.86
CA LEU A 379 -6.69 5.82 1.58
C LEU A 379 -6.13 7.03 0.81
N HIS A 380 -5.87 8.15 1.47
CA HIS A 380 -5.26 9.32 0.83
C HIS A 380 -3.76 9.06 0.58
N SER A 381 -3.26 9.23 -0.63
CA SER A 381 -1.84 9.02 -0.94
C SER A 381 -1.28 10.13 -1.79
N THR A 382 0.03 10.38 -1.65
CA THR A 382 0.77 11.09 -2.70
C THR A 382 1.06 10.11 -3.83
N PRO A 383 0.80 10.45 -5.11
CA PRO A 383 1.18 9.61 -6.23
C PRO A 383 2.68 9.33 -6.21
N THR A 384 3.06 8.07 -6.38
CA THR A 384 4.48 7.63 -6.32
C THR A 384 4.93 6.85 -7.54
N GLY A 385 4.00 6.30 -8.33
CA GLY A 385 4.33 5.46 -9.48
C GLY A 385 4.88 4.09 -9.07
N LYS A 386 5.50 3.38 -10.02
CA LYS A 386 6.00 2.01 -9.83
C LYS A 386 7.46 1.90 -10.27
N VAL A 387 8.34 1.51 -9.35
CA VAL A 387 9.80 1.49 -9.58
C VAL A 387 10.24 0.28 -10.41
N LYS A 388 9.64 -0.89 -10.20
CA LYS A 388 9.98 -2.18 -10.85
C LYS A 388 8.73 -3.00 -11.15
N GLY A 389 8.83 -3.99 -12.05
CA GLY A 389 7.71 -4.83 -12.46
C GLY A 389 6.72 -4.13 -13.39
N ASN A 390 7.16 -3.08 -14.09
CA ASN A 390 6.39 -2.40 -15.13
C ASN A 390 6.31 -3.28 -16.41
N PRO A 391 5.32 -3.05 -17.29
CA PRO A 391 5.10 -3.91 -18.45
C PRO A 391 6.14 -3.79 -19.56
N ILE A 392 6.77 -2.62 -19.70
CA ILE A 392 7.66 -2.33 -20.83
C ILE A 392 9.13 -2.48 -20.48
N GLY A 393 9.93 -2.77 -21.51
CA GLY A 393 11.38 -2.75 -21.43
C GLY A 393 11.94 -3.81 -20.47
N ASP A 394 12.73 -3.36 -19.51
CA ASP A 394 13.32 -4.18 -18.44
C ASP A 394 12.47 -4.21 -17.15
N GLY A 395 11.26 -3.63 -17.20
CA GLY A 395 10.33 -3.53 -16.09
C GLY A 395 10.67 -2.45 -15.06
N THR A 396 11.75 -1.68 -15.25
CA THR A 396 12.08 -0.56 -14.37
C THR A 396 11.31 0.70 -14.76
N GLY A 397 11.10 1.61 -13.80
CA GLY A 397 10.33 2.84 -14.02
C GLY A 397 10.93 3.75 -15.11
N VAL A 398 10.08 4.41 -15.91
CA VAL A 398 10.55 5.18 -17.09
C VAL A 398 11.40 6.38 -16.69
N MET A 399 10.90 7.24 -15.81
CA MET A 399 11.53 8.52 -15.51
C MET A 399 11.16 9.00 -14.09
N PRO A 400 12.12 9.43 -13.25
CA PRO A 400 11.80 10.02 -11.95
C PRO A 400 11.38 11.48 -12.12
N VAL A 401 10.33 11.93 -11.42
CA VAL A 401 9.92 13.33 -11.35
C VAL A 401 9.55 13.68 -9.90
N LEU A 402 9.47 14.98 -9.60
CA LEU A 402 9.01 15.45 -8.30
C LEU A 402 7.58 15.98 -8.41
N THR A 403 6.74 15.62 -7.43
CA THR A 403 5.43 16.25 -7.24
C THR A 403 5.59 17.70 -6.76
N ALA A 404 4.50 18.46 -6.74
CA ALA A 404 4.50 19.83 -6.19
C ALA A 404 5.03 19.89 -4.74
N ASN A 405 4.76 18.84 -3.96
CA ASN A 405 5.21 18.67 -2.58
C ASN A 405 6.61 18.03 -2.46
N LYS A 406 7.36 17.96 -3.56
CA LYS A 406 8.71 17.38 -3.65
C LYS A 406 8.78 15.91 -3.26
N ALA A 407 7.67 15.18 -3.34
CA ALA A 407 7.68 13.72 -3.25
C ALA A 407 8.16 13.14 -4.59
N LEU A 408 8.80 11.98 -4.54
CA LEU A 408 9.18 11.25 -5.75
C LEU A 408 7.94 10.64 -6.40
N TYR A 409 7.81 10.87 -7.70
CA TYR A 409 6.93 10.12 -8.58
C TYR A 409 7.76 9.46 -9.67
N VAL A 410 7.70 8.14 -9.77
CA VAL A 410 8.31 7.40 -10.87
C VAL A 410 7.29 7.32 -12.00
N LEU A 411 7.43 8.21 -12.98
CA LEU A 411 6.58 8.27 -14.14
C LEU A 411 6.70 6.98 -14.94
N ASN A 412 5.54 6.36 -15.21
CA ASN A 412 5.35 5.30 -16.19
C ASN A 412 4.19 5.73 -17.08
N VAL A 413 4.32 5.47 -18.38
CA VAL A 413 3.23 5.78 -19.35
C VAL A 413 2.22 4.64 -19.46
N HIS A 414 2.61 3.43 -19.02
CA HIS A 414 1.74 2.26 -18.91
C HIS A 414 1.33 2.10 -17.45
N ASP A 415 0.06 2.34 -17.15
CA ASP A 415 -0.44 2.16 -15.79
C ASP A 415 -0.56 0.67 -15.50
N SER A 416 0.10 0.20 -14.44
CA SER A 416 0.09 -1.20 -14.02
C SER A 416 -0.25 -1.35 -12.55
N PRO A 417 -0.84 -2.49 -12.13
CA PRO A 417 -1.18 -2.75 -10.74
C PRO A 417 0.02 -2.67 -9.78
N PRO A 418 -0.11 -2.10 -8.56
CA PRO A 418 0.93 -2.17 -7.53
C PRO A 418 1.17 -3.61 -7.05
N GLY A 419 2.38 -3.90 -6.60
CA GLY A 419 2.75 -5.19 -5.96
C GLY A 419 2.86 -6.40 -6.90
N GLN A 420 2.51 -6.24 -8.18
CA GLN A 420 2.60 -7.30 -9.18
C GLN A 420 3.81 -7.11 -10.10
N ASN A 421 4.33 -8.20 -10.66
CA ASN A 421 5.25 -8.11 -11.78
C ASN A 421 4.49 -8.26 -13.11
N ASN A 422 4.36 -7.17 -13.86
CA ASN A 422 3.61 -7.14 -15.12
C ASN A 422 4.52 -7.14 -16.35
N LEU A 423 5.81 -7.48 -16.19
CA LEU A 423 6.79 -7.45 -17.29
C LEU A 423 6.33 -8.28 -18.50
N GLY A 424 6.26 -7.64 -19.66
CA GLY A 424 5.82 -8.27 -20.91
C GLY A 424 4.30 -8.26 -21.15
N GLU A 425 3.50 -7.78 -20.20
CA GLU A 425 2.05 -7.65 -20.39
C GLU A 425 1.72 -6.48 -21.33
N MET A 426 0.72 -6.68 -22.21
CA MET A 426 0.29 -5.69 -23.20
C MET A 426 -0.66 -4.64 -22.61
N LEU A 427 -0.23 -3.94 -21.56
CA LEU A 427 -1.01 -2.87 -20.93
C LEU A 427 -0.94 -1.58 -21.78
N PRO A 428 -2.05 -0.85 -21.97
CA PRO A 428 -2.05 0.37 -22.77
C PRO A 428 -1.24 1.48 -22.10
N GLY A 429 -0.55 2.29 -22.90
CA GLY A 429 0.20 3.45 -22.42
C GLY A 429 -0.16 4.71 -23.19
N HIS A 430 -0.83 5.65 -22.53
CA HIS A 430 -1.28 6.91 -23.14
C HIS A 430 -0.90 8.09 -22.25
N ALA A 431 -0.30 9.11 -22.86
CA ALA A 431 0.05 10.36 -22.19
C ALA A 431 -0.42 11.54 -23.04
N VAL A 432 -0.95 12.58 -22.38
CA VAL A 432 -1.41 13.81 -23.02
C VAL A 432 -0.73 14.99 -22.35
N PHE A 433 -0.01 15.81 -23.13
CA PHE A 433 0.65 17.02 -22.65
C PHE A 433 -0.11 18.25 -23.14
N THR A 434 -0.81 18.94 -22.23
CA THR A 434 -1.60 20.14 -22.55
C THR A 434 -0.99 21.40 -21.95
N GLY A 435 -1.08 22.53 -22.66
CA GLY A 435 -0.58 23.81 -22.19
C GLY A 435 -0.41 24.83 -23.32
N GLN A 436 -0.21 26.10 -22.97
CA GLN A 436 0.01 27.17 -23.94
C GLN A 436 1.37 27.03 -24.67
N THR A 437 1.58 27.78 -25.75
CA THR A 437 2.89 27.81 -26.44
C THR A 437 3.96 28.39 -25.50
N GLY A 438 5.15 27.77 -25.49
CA GLY A 438 6.28 28.24 -24.68
C GLY A 438 6.37 27.67 -23.25
N VAL A 439 5.38 26.92 -22.77
CA VAL A 439 5.40 26.34 -21.41
C VAL A 439 6.26 25.07 -21.25
N GLY A 440 6.89 24.61 -22.34
CA GLY A 440 7.80 23.45 -22.31
C GLY A 440 7.21 22.09 -22.70
N LYS A 441 6.03 22.03 -23.36
CA LYS A 441 5.42 20.75 -23.80
C LYS A 441 6.37 19.87 -24.62
N THR A 442 6.93 20.41 -25.68
CA THR A 442 7.88 19.71 -26.56
C THR A 442 9.13 19.26 -25.79
N THR A 443 9.58 20.03 -24.80
CA THR A 443 10.69 19.65 -23.93
C THR A 443 10.33 18.46 -23.04
N ALA A 444 9.12 18.43 -22.49
CA ALA A 444 8.64 17.30 -21.69
C ALA A 444 8.52 16.02 -22.53
N GLU A 445 7.94 16.12 -23.73
CA GLU A 445 7.85 15.02 -24.71
C GLU A 445 9.24 14.50 -25.10
N ALA A 446 10.18 15.40 -25.44
CA ALA A 446 11.56 15.06 -25.77
C ALA A 446 12.29 14.36 -24.61
N THR A 447 12.07 14.84 -23.39
CA THR A 447 12.67 14.23 -22.18
C THR A 447 12.12 12.82 -21.97
N LEU A 448 10.80 12.66 -21.99
CA LEU A 448 10.15 11.35 -21.85
C LEU A 448 10.60 10.38 -22.95
N LEU A 449 10.65 10.82 -24.21
CA LEU A 449 11.12 10.00 -25.32
C LEU A 449 12.58 9.57 -25.15
N THR A 450 13.43 10.45 -24.62
CA THR A 450 14.82 10.12 -24.30
C THR A 450 14.88 9.00 -23.26
N PHE A 451 14.11 9.09 -22.17
CA PHE A 451 14.05 8.02 -21.18
C PHE A 451 13.48 6.71 -21.75
N LEU A 452 12.43 6.77 -22.57
CA LEU A 452 11.85 5.60 -23.22
C LEU A 452 12.82 4.94 -24.22
N SER A 453 13.71 5.70 -24.85
CA SER A 453 14.65 5.17 -25.85
C SER A 453 15.59 4.09 -25.32
N ARG A 454 15.81 4.02 -24.00
CA ARG A 454 16.58 2.95 -23.35
C ARG A 454 15.96 1.56 -23.55
N PHE A 455 14.69 1.50 -23.92
CA PHE A 455 13.95 0.28 -24.21
C PHE A 455 13.87 -0.08 -25.70
N ASP A 456 14.61 0.65 -26.55
CA ASP A 456 14.61 0.45 -28.00
C ASP A 456 13.20 0.38 -28.64
N PRO A 457 12.31 1.36 -28.38
CA PRO A 457 10.96 1.35 -28.93
C PRO A 457 10.95 1.69 -30.42
N LEU A 458 9.93 1.21 -31.14
CA LEU A 458 9.60 1.74 -32.47
C LEU A 458 9.00 3.14 -32.31
N ILE A 459 9.58 4.13 -33.01
CA ILE A 459 9.15 5.52 -32.94
C ILE A 459 8.46 5.93 -34.24
N PHE A 460 7.21 6.36 -34.13
CA PHE A 460 6.50 7.09 -35.18
C PHE A 460 6.12 8.46 -34.63
N SER A 461 6.55 9.53 -35.29
CA SER A 461 6.36 10.90 -34.82
C SER A 461 5.88 11.82 -35.93
N ILE A 462 4.87 12.63 -35.60
CA ILE A 462 4.43 13.75 -36.43
C ILE A 462 4.93 15.02 -35.75
N ASP A 463 5.99 15.59 -36.29
CA ASP A 463 6.71 16.71 -35.70
C ASP A 463 6.43 18.01 -36.47
N TYR A 464 5.81 18.98 -35.81
CA TYR A 464 5.51 20.29 -36.39
C TYR A 464 6.71 21.22 -36.27
N ASN A 465 7.03 21.95 -37.35
CA ASN A 465 8.17 22.88 -37.43
C ASN A 465 9.55 22.26 -37.15
N GLU A 466 9.71 20.96 -37.39
CA GLU A 466 10.98 20.26 -37.15
C GLU A 466 11.51 20.38 -35.71
N SER A 467 10.61 20.51 -34.74
CA SER A 467 10.94 20.81 -33.34
C SER A 467 11.70 19.69 -32.63
N LEU A 468 11.53 18.44 -33.08
CA LEU A 468 12.16 17.24 -32.52
C LEU A 468 13.17 16.61 -33.47
N ARG A 469 13.43 17.20 -34.64
CA ARG A 469 14.28 16.60 -35.70
C ARG A 469 15.62 16.09 -35.18
N HIS A 470 16.35 16.90 -34.41
CA HIS A 470 17.66 16.50 -33.90
C HIS A 470 17.59 15.32 -32.94
N LEU A 471 16.58 15.29 -32.05
CA LEU A 471 16.38 14.18 -31.14
C LEU A 471 15.98 12.91 -31.91
N LEU A 472 15.01 13.01 -32.82
CA LEU A 472 14.53 11.86 -33.61
C LEU A 472 15.67 11.25 -34.43
N CYS A 473 16.48 12.07 -35.11
CA CYS A 473 17.66 11.58 -35.82
C CYS A 473 18.72 10.98 -34.88
N ALA A 474 18.91 11.55 -33.68
CA ALA A 474 19.81 10.99 -32.68
C ALA A 474 19.33 9.60 -32.21
N LEU A 475 18.02 9.41 -32.08
CA LEU A 475 17.40 8.12 -31.77
C LEU A 475 17.36 7.15 -32.95
N GLY A 476 18.00 7.48 -34.08
CA GLY A 476 18.07 6.62 -35.26
C GLY A 476 16.82 6.65 -36.15
N ALA A 477 15.87 7.55 -35.91
CA ALA A 477 14.70 7.68 -36.76
C ALA A 477 15.05 8.33 -38.11
N GLU A 478 14.45 7.80 -39.19
CA GLU A 478 14.45 8.47 -40.48
C GLU A 478 13.48 9.65 -40.47
N TYR A 479 13.94 10.81 -40.93
CA TYR A 479 13.17 12.06 -40.86
C TYR A 479 12.80 12.56 -42.26
N TYR A 480 11.50 12.72 -42.50
CA TYR A 480 10.93 13.18 -43.77
C TYR A 480 10.13 14.47 -43.54
N THR A 481 10.55 15.59 -44.14
CA THR A 481 9.81 16.86 -44.04
C THR A 481 8.79 16.97 -45.17
N VAL A 482 7.50 17.13 -44.82
CA VAL A 482 6.44 17.46 -45.77
C VAL A 482 6.37 18.99 -45.93
N GLN A 483 6.66 19.50 -47.13
CA GLN A 483 6.65 20.92 -47.43
C GLN A 483 5.61 21.27 -48.52
N LEU A 484 4.92 22.39 -48.35
CA LEU A 484 3.99 22.92 -49.35
C LEU A 484 4.71 23.14 -50.68
N GLY A 485 4.13 22.61 -51.76
CA GLY A 485 4.68 22.73 -53.11
C GLY A 485 5.84 21.78 -53.43
N GLN A 486 6.25 20.91 -52.50
CA GLN A 486 7.23 19.85 -52.76
C GLN A 486 6.56 18.49 -52.84
N PHE A 487 7.06 17.64 -53.74
CA PHE A 487 6.57 16.27 -53.87
C PHE A 487 6.95 15.46 -52.63
N THR A 488 5.94 14.93 -51.93
CA THR A 488 6.12 14.28 -50.62
C THR A 488 6.57 12.82 -50.71
N GLY A 489 6.42 12.17 -51.88
CA GLY A 489 6.67 10.73 -52.04
C GLY A 489 5.62 9.81 -51.41
N VAL A 490 4.70 10.34 -50.61
CA VAL A 490 3.66 9.59 -49.89
C VAL A 490 2.33 9.73 -50.63
N ASN A 491 1.76 8.61 -51.06
CA ASN A 491 0.37 8.56 -51.53
C ASN A 491 -0.41 7.57 -50.66
N PRO A 492 -1.40 8.02 -49.87
CA PRO A 492 -2.22 7.15 -49.02
C PRO A 492 -2.94 6.02 -49.76
N PHE A 493 -3.10 6.13 -51.08
CA PHE A 493 -3.72 5.12 -51.95
C PHE A 493 -2.70 4.21 -52.68
N GLN A 494 -1.42 4.22 -52.28
CA GLN A 494 -0.39 3.37 -52.89
C GLN A 494 -0.56 1.88 -52.58
N PHE A 495 -1.15 1.54 -51.43
CA PHE A 495 -1.33 0.15 -51.06
C PHE A 495 -2.56 -0.46 -51.75
N HIS A 496 -2.41 -1.71 -52.20
CA HIS A 496 -3.55 -2.49 -52.66
C HIS A 496 -4.52 -2.74 -51.50
N ASP A 497 -5.81 -2.64 -51.81
CA ASP A 497 -6.89 -2.88 -50.86
C ASP A 497 -6.75 -4.27 -50.22
N SER A 498 -6.73 -4.31 -48.89
CA SER A 498 -6.62 -5.55 -48.11
C SER A 498 -7.37 -5.42 -46.77
N PRO A 499 -7.87 -6.52 -46.20
CA PRO A 499 -8.56 -6.49 -44.90
C PRO A 499 -7.73 -5.93 -43.75
N GLY A 500 -6.39 -6.00 -43.80
CA GLY A 500 -5.50 -5.46 -42.76
C GLY A 500 -5.27 -3.94 -42.87
N LEU A 501 -5.71 -3.31 -43.96
CA LEU A 501 -5.60 -1.86 -44.19
C LEU A 501 -6.95 -1.14 -44.12
N ARG A 502 -8.04 -1.86 -43.81
CA ARG A 502 -9.41 -1.34 -43.73
C ARG A 502 -9.85 -1.11 -42.29
#